data_AF-A0AAJ5F4A6-F1
#
_entry.id   AF-A0AAJ5F4A6-F1
#
_cell.length_a   1.000
_cell.length_b   1.000
_cell.length_c   1.000
_cell.angle_alpha   90.00
_cell.angle_beta   90.00
_cell.angle_gamma   90.00
#
_symmetry.space_group_name_H-M   'P 1'
#
loop_
_entity.id
_entity.type
_entity.pdbx_description
1 polymer ?
#
loop_
_entity_poly.entity_id
_entity_poly.type
_entity_poly.pdbx_seq_one_letter_code
_entity_poly.pdbx_strand_id
1 'polypeptide(L)'
;MIRALAELRGGAKQALHYTDVTPAAVLLVVTKGGNNPLQYVVGAGEQGQPRVNVDALQETVRAWRDTFLSPIYVGWTAGFHDTEREKLRTVLSRVADDLSGDAGAQWLD
;
A
#
# COMPACT_ATOMS: atom_id res chain seq x y z
N MET A 1 3.79 -8.36 -14.33
CA MET A 1 3.43 -7.37 -13.30
C MET A 1 4.63 -6.82 -12.53
N ILE A 2 5.51 -7.63 -11.91
CA ILE A 2 6.68 -7.10 -11.16
C ILE A 2 7.63 -6.25 -12.03
N ARG A 3 7.78 -6.55 -13.32
CA ARG A 3 8.59 -5.72 -14.24
C ARG A 3 8.05 -4.29 -14.43
N ALA A 4 6.75 -4.07 -14.28
CA ALA A 4 6.14 -2.74 -14.46
C ALA A 4 6.41 -1.81 -13.27
N LEU A 5 6.67 -2.33 -12.06
CA LEU A 5 7.11 -1.52 -10.92
C LEU A 5 8.49 -0.88 -11.17
N ALA A 6 9.37 -1.55 -11.92
CA ALA A 6 10.66 -0.99 -12.31
C ALA A 6 10.52 0.16 -13.34
N GLU A 7 9.40 0.19 -14.08
CA GLU A 7 9.08 1.23 -15.07
C GLU A 7 8.25 2.39 -14.52
N LEU A 8 7.69 2.28 -13.30
CA LEU A 8 7.16 3.42 -12.52
C LEU A 8 8.31 4.32 -11.99
N ARG A 9 9.27 4.64 -12.85
CA ARG A 9 10.21 5.75 -12.68
C ARG A 9 9.42 7.01 -13.03
N GLY A 10 9.19 7.89 -12.06
CA GLY A 10 8.54 9.19 -12.29
C GLY A 10 9.24 9.99 -13.41
N GLY A 11 8.62 10.03 -14.58
CA GLY A 11 9.12 10.68 -15.79
C GLY A 11 8.99 12.21 -15.81
N ALA A 12 9.21 12.90 -14.69
CA ALA A 12 9.12 14.36 -14.65
C ALA A 12 10.17 15.04 -13.75
N LYS A 13 11.40 14.49 -13.73
CA LYS A 13 12.70 15.18 -13.51
C LYS A 13 13.79 14.11 -13.43
N GLN A 14 14.27 13.68 -14.58
CA GLN A 14 15.43 12.79 -14.65
C GLN A 14 16.65 13.43 -13.97
N ALA A 15 17.29 12.64 -13.10
CA ALA A 15 18.74 12.50 -13.00
C ALA A 15 19.57 13.75 -12.64
N LEU A 16 19.46 14.25 -11.39
CA LEU A 16 20.50 15.10 -10.82
C LEU A 16 21.00 14.72 -9.41
N HIS A 17 20.35 13.77 -8.73
CA HIS A 17 20.84 13.29 -7.43
C HIS A 17 20.74 11.77 -7.37
N TYR A 18 21.86 11.13 -7.03
CA TYR A 18 22.03 9.70 -6.72
C TYR A 18 21.29 9.28 -5.43
N THR A 19 20.16 9.90 -5.12
CA THR A 19 19.34 9.52 -3.98
C THR A 19 18.51 8.32 -4.39
N ASP A 20 18.64 7.23 -3.63
CA ASP A 20 17.72 6.12 -3.69
C ASP A 20 16.28 6.65 -3.67
N VAL A 21 15.54 6.43 -4.75
CA VAL A 21 14.14 6.84 -4.93
C VAL A 21 13.17 5.70 -4.63
N THR A 22 13.68 4.60 -4.06
CA THR A 22 12.84 3.46 -3.69
C THR A 22 11.86 3.92 -2.60
N PRO A 23 10.53 3.81 -2.84
CA PRO A 23 9.56 4.18 -1.83
C PRO A 23 9.72 3.29 -0.60
N ALA A 24 9.78 3.91 0.58
CA ALA A 24 9.95 3.18 1.83
C ALA A 24 8.71 2.32 2.22
N ALA A 25 7.54 2.66 1.66
CA ALA A 25 6.32 1.88 1.77
C ALA A 25 5.49 2.00 0.48
N VAL A 26 4.83 0.91 0.11
CA VAL A 26 3.99 0.81 -1.09
C VAL A 26 2.77 -0.07 -0.81
N LEU A 27 1.59 0.40 -1.22
CA LEU A 27 0.36 -0.38 -1.19
C LEU A 27 -0.26 -0.33 -2.60
N LEU A 28 -0.58 -1.48 -3.17
CA LEU A 28 -1.06 -1.61 -4.55
C LEU A 28 -2.25 -2.55 -4.63
N VAL A 29 -3.26 -2.17 -5.42
CA VAL A 29 -4.38 -3.03 -5.76
C VAL A 29 -4.85 -2.67 -7.16
N VAL A 30 -5.24 -3.67 -7.95
CA VAL A 30 -5.89 -3.46 -9.24
C VAL A 30 -7.39 -3.34 -8.97
N THR A 31 -8.03 -2.30 -9.47
CA THR A 31 -9.48 -2.10 -9.36
C THR A 31 -10.14 -2.04 -10.74
N LYS A 32 -11.47 -2.24 -10.79
CA LYS A 32 -12.29 -2.05 -12.00
C LYS A 32 -12.28 -0.61 -12.54
N GLY A 33 -11.64 0.34 -11.85
CA GLY A 33 -11.57 1.77 -12.17
C GLY A 33 -11.97 2.65 -10.98
N GLY A 34 -11.88 3.98 -11.16
CA GLY A 34 -12.27 4.97 -10.13
C GLY A 34 -11.08 5.63 -9.42
N ASN A 35 -11.37 6.29 -8.30
CA ASN A 35 -10.35 6.96 -7.47
C ASN A 35 -9.48 5.94 -6.72
N ASN A 36 -8.31 6.37 -6.24
CA ASN A 36 -7.43 5.53 -5.43
C ASN A 36 -8.11 5.16 -4.10
N PRO A 37 -8.49 3.89 -3.88
CA PRO A 37 -9.19 3.49 -2.66
C PRO A 37 -8.27 3.52 -1.43
N LEU A 38 -6.95 3.42 -1.60
CA LEU A 38 -5.98 3.30 -0.51
C LEU A 38 -5.44 4.66 -0.03
N GLN A 39 -5.97 5.78 -0.53
CA GLN A 39 -5.43 7.13 -0.33
C GLN A 39 -5.24 7.51 1.14
N TYR A 40 -6.12 7.04 2.03
CA TYR A 40 -6.12 7.43 3.45
C TYR A 40 -5.57 6.36 4.39
N VAL A 41 -5.08 5.23 3.85
CA VAL A 41 -4.54 4.12 4.65
C VAL A 41 -3.25 4.53 5.36
N VAL A 42 -2.44 5.37 4.70
CA VAL A 42 -1.23 5.96 5.29
C VAL A 42 -1.37 7.47 5.25
N GLY A 43 -1.41 8.08 6.43
CA GLY A 43 -1.44 9.53 6.61
C GLY A 43 -0.14 10.06 7.21
N ALA A 44 -0.12 11.37 7.47
CA ALA A 44 0.93 12.02 8.22
C ALA A 44 0.58 12.06 9.71
N GLY A 45 1.51 11.65 10.56
CA GLY A 45 1.48 11.87 12.00
C GLY A 45 1.83 13.30 12.37
N GLU A 46 1.86 13.61 13.67
CA GLU A 46 2.06 14.97 14.19
C GLU A 46 3.37 15.63 13.73
N GLN A 47 4.41 14.84 13.46
CA GLN A 47 5.72 15.31 12.98
C GLN A 47 5.94 14.97 11.49
N GLY A 48 4.87 14.62 10.75
CA GLY A 48 4.95 14.26 9.33
C GLY A 48 5.41 12.82 9.06
N GLN A 49 5.64 12.02 10.09
CA GLN A 49 5.98 10.59 9.95
C GLN A 49 4.80 9.79 9.40
N PRO A 50 5.02 8.70 8.64
CA PRO A 50 3.94 7.84 8.18
C PRO A 50 3.17 7.27 9.37
N ARG A 51 1.84 7.35 9.31
CA ARG A 51 0.94 6.77 10.31
C ARG A 51 -0.14 5.95 9.62
N VAL A 52 -0.25 4.69 10.00
CA VAL A 52 -1.24 3.75 9.48
C VAL A 52 -2.58 4.02 10.14
N ASN A 53 -3.57 4.29 9.29
CA ASN A 53 -4.97 4.41 9.68
C ASN A 53 -5.68 3.07 9.49
N VAL A 54 -5.88 2.37 10.62
CA VAL A 54 -6.51 1.05 10.67
C VAL A 54 -7.96 1.11 10.21
N ASP A 55 -8.71 2.10 10.69
CA ASP A 55 -10.13 2.25 10.38
C ASP A 55 -10.33 2.52 8.89
N ALA A 56 -9.49 3.38 8.30
CA ALA A 56 -9.55 3.67 6.87
C ALA A 56 -9.30 2.42 6.02
N LEU A 57 -8.36 1.54 6.40
CA LEU A 57 -8.11 0.31 5.65
C LEU A 57 -9.30 -0.66 5.76
N GLN A 58 -9.88 -0.81 6.95
CA GLN A 58 -11.05 -1.66 7.16
C GLN A 58 -12.26 -1.15 6.37
N GLU A 59 -12.53 0.16 6.42
CA GLU A 59 -13.60 0.80 5.66
C GLU A 59 -13.38 0.63 4.14
N THR A 60 -12.15 0.85 3.69
CA THR A 60 -11.78 0.69 2.28
C THR A 60 -12.03 -0.73 1.80
N VAL A 61 -11.57 -1.74 2.52
CA VAL A 61 -11.80 -3.15 2.17
C VAL A 61 -13.29 -3.44 2.12
N ARG A 62 -14.06 -3.02 3.12
CA ARG A 62 -15.51 -3.27 3.17
C ARG A 62 -16.26 -2.62 2.01
N ALA A 63 -15.94 -1.37 1.70
CA ALA A 63 -16.63 -0.58 0.67
C ALA A 63 -16.19 -0.95 -0.76
N TRP A 64 -14.94 -1.37 -0.95
CA TRP A 64 -14.36 -1.56 -2.29
C TRP A 64 -14.10 -3.03 -2.67
N ARG A 65 -14.34 -4.00 -1.78
CA ARG A 65 -14.05 -5.44 -2.03
C ARG A 65 -14.54 -5.95 -3.40
N ASP A 66 -15.73 -5.53 -3.84
CA ASP A 66 -16.33 -6.02 -5.09
C ASP A 66 -15.70 -5.39 -6.35
N THR A 67 -14.84 -4.40 -6.16
CA THR A 67 -14.13 -3.66 -7.22
C THR A 67 -12.69 -4.12 -7.40
N PHE A 68 -12.12 -4.86 -6.44
CA PHE A 68 -10.76 -5.37 -6.50
C PHE A 68 -10.66 -6.52 -7.52
N LEU A 69 -9.65 -6.42 -8.37
CA LEU A 69 -9.28 -7.41 -9.40
C LEU A 69 -7.96 -8.11 -9.07
N SER A 70 -7.37 -7.79 -7.92
CA SER A 70 -6.16 -8.41 -7.41
C SER A 70 -6.14 -8.39 -5.88
N PRO A 71 -5.20 -9.12 -5.27
CA PRO A 71 -4.82 -8.88 -3.89
C PRO A 71 -4.31 -7.44 -3.68
N ILE A 72 -4.40 -6.97 -2.44
CA ILE A 72 -3.68 -5.79 -1.97
C ILE A 72 -2.23 -6.23 -1.71
N TYR A 73 -1.31 -5.74 -2.52
CA TYR A 73 0.12 -5.94 -2.33
C TYR A 73 0.68 -4.85 -1.42
N VAL A 74 1.40 -5.22 -0.38
CA VAL A 74 2.00 -4.29 0.57
C VAL A 74 3.49 -4.57 0.67
N GLY A 75 4.32 -3.56 0.40
CA GLY A 75 5.76 -3.59 0.64
C GLY A 75 6.13 -2.47 1.61
N TRP A 76 7.02 -2.76 2.57
CA TRP A 76 7.51 -1.77 3.52
C TRP A 76 8.93 -2.11 3.96
N THR A 77 9.86 -1.19 3.72
CA THR A 77 11.28 -1.35 4.02
C THR A 77 11.50 -1.54 5.51
N ALA A 78 12.10 -2.68 5.89
CA ALA A 78 12.46 -2.94 7.28
C ALA A 78 13.44 -1.88 7.81
N GLY A 79 13.28 -1.47 9.07
CA GLY A 79 14.07 -0.39 9.68
C GLY A 79 13.50 1.01 9.47
N PHE A 80 12.44 1.18 8.67
CA PHE A 80 11.74 2.44 8.49
C PHE A 80 10.38 2.40 9.21
N HIS A 81 10.25 3.05 10.37
CA HIS A 81 9.01 3.08 11.14
C HIS A 81 8.38 1.69 11.39
N ASP A 82 9.18 0.75 11.90
CA ASP A 82 8.77 -0.66 12.05
C ASP A 82 7.51 -0.87 12.90
N THR A 83 7.22 0.02 13.87
CA THR A 83 5.97 -0.02 14.64
C THR A 83 4.74 0.13 13.74
N GLU A 84 4.78 1.06 12.79
CA GLU A 84 3.68 1.29 11.85
C GLU A 84 3.65 0.20 10.77
N ARG A 85 4.82 -0.29 10.32
CA ARG A 85 4.93 -1.46 9.46
C ARG A 85 4.23 -2.68 10.06
N GLU A 86 4.51 -2.99 11.32
CA GLU A 86 3.90 -4.14 12.01
C GLU A 86 2.41 -3.93 12.26
N LYS A 87 1.99 -2.70 12.55
CA LYS A 87 0.58 -2.33 12.67
C LYS A 87 -0.17 -2.57 11.36
N LEU A 88 0.40 -2.16 10.22
CA LEU A 88 -0.18 -2.43 8.90
C LEU A 88 -0.23 -3.93 8.62
N ARG A 89 0.84 -4.66 8.89
CA ARG A 89 0.87 -6.12 8.71
C ARG A 89 -0.21 -6.82 9.53
N THR A 90 -0.36 -6.45 10.79
CA THR A 90 -1.37 -7.01 11.70
C THR A 90 -2.78 -6.75 11.16
N VAL A 91 -3.10 -5.51 10.80
CA VAL A 91 -4.46 -5.20 10.31
C VAL A 91 -4.72 -5.83 8.94
N LEU A 92 -3.70 -5.88 8.07
CA LEU A 92 -3.78 -6.49 6.75
C LEU A 92 -4.14 -7.98 6.85
N SER A 93 -3.53 -8.71 7.79
CA SER A 93 -3.87 -10.11 8.03
C SER A 93 -5.34 -10.30 8.46
N ARG A 94 -5.89 -9.38 9.26
CA ARG A 94 -7.28 -9.45 9.73
C ARG A 94 -8.28 -9.17 8.61
N VAL A 95 -7.98 -8.22 7.72
CA VAL A 95 -8.87 -7.88 6.60
C VAL A 95 -8.69 -8.83 5.41
N ALA A 96 -7.59 -9.58 5.35
CA ALA A 96 -7.41 -10.63 4.36
C ALA A 96 -8.48 -11.72 4.49
N ASP A 97 -8.92 -12.03 5.71
CA ASP A 97 -10.00 -12.97 5.98
C ASP A 97 -11.36 -12.48 5.43
N ASP A 98 -11.55 -11.16 5.32
CA ASP A 98 -12.76 -10.52 4.77
C ASP A 98 -12.73 -10.47 3.22
N LEU A 99 -11.57 -10.68 2.59
CA LEU A 99 -11.38 -10.68 1.15
C LEU A 99 -11.47 -12.12 0.61
N SER A 100 -12.24 -12.34 -0.46
CA SER A 100 -12.42 -13.67 -1.06
C SER A 100 -12.29 -13.64 -2.58
N GLY A 101 -11.99 -14.80 -3.18
CA GLY A 101 -11.78 -14.94 -4.63
C GLY A 101 -10.43 -14.38 -5.08
N ASP A 102 -10.42 -13.60 -6.16
CA ASP A 102 -9.22 -12.93 -6.69
C ASP A 102 -8.75 -11.75 -5.82
N ALA A 103 -9.58 -11.33 -4.86
CA ALA A 103 -9.26 -10.34 -3.86
C ALA A 103 -8.64 -11.02 -2.63
N GLY A 104 -7.55 -10.45 -2.12
CA GLY A 104 -6.79 -10.97 -0.98
C GLY A 104 -5.78 -9.94 -0.50
N ALA A 105 -4.81 -10.36 0.31
CA ALA A 105 -3.69 -9.51 0.69
C ALA A 105 -2.37 -10.26 0.63
N GLN A 106 -1.33 -9.60 0.15
CA GLN A 106 0.01 -10.17 0.02
C GLN A 106 1.07 -9.18 0.51
N TRP A 107 1.94 -9.65 1.39
CA TRP A 107 3.14 -8.93 1.79
C TRP A 107 4.27 -9.21 0.78
N LEU A 108 5.01 -8.16 0.40
CA LEU A 108 6.18 -8.23 -0.47
C LEU A 108 7.42 -8.18 0.43
N ASP A 109 8.09 -9.31 0.61
CA ASP A 109 9.39 -9.42 1.29
C ASP A 109 10.56 -9.35 0.29
#